data_AF-A0A0W0S8A5-F1
#
_entry.id   AF-A0A0W0S8A5-F1
#
_cell.length_a   1.000
_cell.length_b   1.000
_cell.length_c   1.000
_cell.angle_alpha   90.00
_cell.angle_beta   90.00
_cell.angle_gamma   90.00
#
_symmetry.space_group_name_H-M   'P 1'
#
loop_
_entity.id
_entity.type
_entity.pdbx_description
1 polymer ?
#
loop_
_entity_poly.entity_id
_entity_poly.type
_entity_poly.pdbx_seq_one_letter_code
_entity_poly.pdbx_strand_id
1 'polypeptide(L)'
;MTKSVVFSVDDDEKRQKILAYYRQFMNQQNAEDQSYTSLAEFKNSQHYQDLSEEEKENLKQYEGKDVIVLVFDTPEQAIEFIRQIQKKGLISAEQAEEITTSLQELEPYRPGM
;
A
#
# COMPACT_ATOMS: atom_id res chain seq x y z
N MET A 1 -3.39 -13.76 -3.60
CA MET A 1 -4.20 -12.78 -2.86
C MET A 1 -3.56 -11.44 -3.09
N THR A 2 -4.34 -10.45 -3.49
CA THR A 2 -3.87 -9.07 -3.65
C THR A 2 -3.43 -8.52 -2.29
N LYS A 3 -2.54 -7.53 -2.30
CA LYS A 3 -2.03 -6.86 -1.10
C LYS A 3 -2.37 -5.38 -1.16
N SER A 4 -3.08 -4.90 -0.16
CA SER A 4 -3.35 -3.47 0.00
C SER A 4 -2.32 -2.83 0.90
N VAL A 5 -1.74 -1.73 0.44
CA VAL A 5 -0.83 -0.89 1.22
C VAL A 5 -1.51 0.43 1.50
N VAL A 6 -1.46 0.87 2.76
CA VAL A 6 -2.02 2.15 3.19
C VAL A 6 -0.91 3.11 3.57
N PHE A 7 -1.03 4.35 3.10
CA PHE A 7 -0.10 5.44 3.40
C PHE A 7 -0.85 6.61 3.98
N SER A 8 -0.38 7.13 5.11
CA SER A 8 -0.76 8.47 5.55
C SER A 8 0.09 9.48 4.79
N VAL A 9 -0.58 10.36 4.03
CA VAL A 9 0.08 11.39 3.22
C VAL A 9 -0.63 12.71 3.48
N ASP A 10 -0.08 13.51 4.40
CA ASP A 10 -0.63 14.81 4.78
C ASP A 10 -0.40 15.91 3.72
N ASP A 11 0.29 15.61 2.63
CA ASP A 11 0.66 16.55 1.57
C ASP A 11 0.05 16.14 0.23
N ASP A 12 -0.86 16.98 -0.29
CA ASP A 12 -1.63 16.69 -1.51
C ASP A 12 -0.73 16.55 -2.75
N GLU A 13 0.36 17.34 -2.83
CA GLU A 13 1.34 17.22 -3.92
C GLU A 13 2.06 15.87 -3.89
N LYS A 14 2.50 15.41 -2.72
CA LYS A 14 3.09 14.08 -2.56
C LYS A 14 2.10 12.99 -2.92
N ARG A 15 0.85 13.14 -2.48
CA ARG A 15 -0.23 12.19 -2.79
C ARG A 15 -0.45 12.05 -4.29
N GLN A 16 -0.59 13.15 -5.01
CA GLN A 16 -0.73 13.16 -6.48
C GLN A 16 0.50 12.52 -7.16
N LYS A 17 1.71 12.83 -6.67
CA LYS A 17 2.95 12.21 -7.19
C LYS A 17 2.95 10.70 -6.98
N ILE A 18 2.61 10.21 -5.78
CA ILE A 18 2.54 8.78 -5.48
C ILE A 18 1.53 8.08 -6.37
N LEU A 19 0.31 8.62 -6.52
CA LEU A 19 -0.73 8.05 -7.39
C LEU A 19 -0.29 8.02 -8.87
N ALA A 20 0.35 9.08 -9.35
CA ALA A 20 0.87 9.13 -10.72
C ALA A 20 1.97 8.08 -10.94
N TYR A 21 2.88 7.92 -9.98
CA TYR A 21 3.92 6.88 -10.03
C TYR A 21 3.32 5.47 -9.96
N TYR A 22 2.32 5.27 -9.11
CA TYR A 22 1.66 3.97 -8.97
C TYR A 22 0.98 3.56 -10.29
N ARG A 23 0.23 4.46 -10.92
CA ARG A 23 -0.35 4.24 -12.26
C ARG A 23 0.69 3.87 -13.30
N GLN A 24 1.81 4.59 -13.31
CA GLN A 24 2.90 4.30 -14.23
C GLN A 24 3.50 2.91 -13.96
N PHE A 25 3.72 2.58 -12.68
CA PHE A 25 4.26 1.30 -12.25
C PHE A 25 3.33 0.13 -12.64
N MET A 26 2.03 0.24 -12.34
CA MET A 26 1.04 -0.79 -12.70
C MET A 26 0.97 -0.99 -14.23
N ASN A 27 1.00 0.10 -15.00
CA ASN A 27 1.02 0.03 -16.45
C ASN A 27 2.29 -0.69 -16.97
N GLN A 28 3.46 -0.42 -16.39
CA GLN A 28 4.70 -1.13 -16.73
C GLN A 28 4.61 -2.63 -16.43
N GLN A 29 3.92 -3.00 -15.35
CA GLN A 29 3.68 -4.39 -14.95
C GLN A 29 2.52 -5.05 -15.71
N ASN A 30 1.85 -4.34 -16.65
CA ASN A 30 0.61 -4.77 -17.30
C ASN A 30 -0.48 -5.19 -16.28
N ALA A 31 -0.52 -4.51 -15.15
CA ALA A 31 -1.45 -4.75 -14.05
C ALA A 31 -2.52 -3.64 -13.97
N GLU A 32 -3.65 -3.93 -13.31
CA GLU A 32 -4.76 -2.98 -13.18
C GLU A 32 -4.49 -1.95 -12.07
N ASP A 33 -4.67 -0.66 -12.37
CA ASP A 33 -4.58 0.41 -11.36
C ASP A 33 -5.77 0.30 -10.39
N GLN A 34 -5.49 -0.14 -9.17
CA GLN A 34 -6.48 -0.27 -8.11
C GLN A 34 -6.06 0.58 -6.91
N SER A 35 -6.22 1.90 -7.08
CA SER A 35 -5.92 2.91 -6.07
C SER A 35 -7.20 3.52 -5.49
N TYR A 36 -7.20 3.73 -4.17
CA TYR A 36 -8.28 4.40 -3.45
C TYR A 36 -7.73 5.65 -2.78
N THR A 37 -8.45 6.75 -2.98
CA THR A 37 -8.08 8.05 -2.45
C THR A 37 -8.45 8.25 -0.99
N SER A 38 -9.16 7.32 -0.36
CA SER A 38 -9.53 7.39 1.05
C SER A 38 -9.82 6.01 1.62
N LEU A 39 -9.64 5.86 2.93
CA LEU A 39 -10.00 4.63 3.64
C LEU A 39 -11.50 4.31 3.50
N ALA A 40 -12.36 5.32 3.46
CA ALA A 40 -13.80 5.14 3.26
C ALA A 40 -14.12 4.52 1.90
N GLU A 41 -13.44 4.93 0.83
CA GLU A 41 -13.61 4.32 -0.50
C GLU A 41 -13.10 2.88 -0.50
N PHE A 42 -11.93 2.65 0.10
CA PHE A 42 -11.38 1.31 0.23
C PHE A 42 -12.32 0.37 1.00
N LYS A 43 -12.90 0.82 2.12
CA LYS A 43 -13.88 0.05 2.91
C LYS A 43 -15.12 -0.40 2.12
N ASN A 44 -15.48 0.33 1.06
CA ASN A 44 -16.60 -0.02 0.18
C ASN A 44 -16.20 -0.96 -0.97
N SER A 45 -14.91 -1.26 -1.13
CA SER A 45 -14.39 -2.10 -2.21
C SER A 45 -14.43 -3.59 -1.88
N GLN A 46 -14.40 -4.44 -2.92
CA GLN A 46 -14.28 -5.89 -2.77
C GLN A 46 -12.96 -6.29 -2.07
N HIS A 47 -11.89 -5.53 -2.29
CA HIS A 47 -10.58 -5.78 -1.68
C HIS A 47 -10.62 -5.71 -0.17
N TYR A 48 -11.31 -4.71 0.40
CA TYR A 48 -11.47 -4.62 1.84
C TYR A 48 -12.30 -5.77 2.40
N GLN A 49 -13.28 -6.28 1.66
CA GLN A 49 -14.06 -7.44 2.11
C GLN A 49 -13.20 -8.70 2.20
N ASP A 50 -12.25 -8.86 1.27
CA ASP A 50 -11.32 -10.00 1.19
C ASP A 50 -10.23 -9.97 2.29
N LEU A 51 -9.98 -8.82 2.91
CA LEU A 51 -9.02 -8.68 4.00
C LEU A 51 -9.39 -9.52 5.24
N SER A 52 -8.36 -10.01 5.92
CA SER A 52 -8.49 -10.70 7.21
C SER A 52 -8.95 -9.73 8.31
N GLU A 53 -9.49 -10.26 9.42
CA GLU A 53 -9.90 -9.42 10.56
C GLU A 53 -8.73 -8.63 11.15
N GLU A 54 -7.53 -9.22 11.19
CA GLU A 54 -6.30 -8.56 11.65
C GLU A 54 -5.92 -7.37 10.74
N GLU A 55 -5.99 -7.55 9.42
CA GLU A 55 -5.73 -6.47 8.45
C GLU A 55 -6.78 -5.36 8.60
N LYS A 56 -8.06 -5.71 8.75
CA LYS A 56 -9.14 -4.76 9.02
C LYS A 56 -8.95 -4.01 10.33
N GLU A 57 -8.45 -4.66 11.36
CA GLU A 57 -8.17 -4.02 12.64
C GLU A 57 -6.99 -3.05 12.54
N ASN A 58 -5.92 -3.43 11.86
CA ASN A 58 -4.80 -2.54 11.57
C ASN A 58 -5.24 -1.30 10.79
N LEU A 59 -6.28 -1.39 9.95
CA LEU A 59 -6.80 -0.23 9.23
C LEU A 59 -7.49 0.81 10.12
N LYS A 60 -7.96 0.44 11.33
CA LYS A 60 -8.58 1.38 12.27
C LYS A 60 -7.62 2.49 12.70
N GLN A 61 -6.31 2.25 12.71
CA GLN A 61 -5.30 3.27 13.07
C GLN A 61 -5.22 4.44 12.07
N TYR A 62 -5.78 4.25 10.88
CA TYR A 62 -5.84 5.23 9.79
C TYR A 62 -7.22 5.90 9.67
N GLU A 63 -8.17 5.56 10.55
CA GLU A 63 -9.51 6.15 10.52
C GLU A 63 -9.46 7.66 10.82
N GLY A 64 -10.07 8.46 9.93
CA GLY A 64 -10.06 9.94 10.04
C GLY A 64 -8.76 10.62 9.59
N LYS A 65 -7.76 9.87 9.11
CA LYS A 65 -6.52 10.40 8.52
C LYS A 65 -6.63 10.53 7.01
N ASP A 66 -5.87 11.47 6.42
CA ASP A 66 -5.74 11.58 4.98
C ASP A 66 -4.80 10.47 4.47
N VAL A 67 -5.41 9.41 3.97
CA VAL A 67 -4.70 8.21 3.53
C VAL A 67 -5.05 7.83 2.11
N ILE A 68 -4.08 7.23 1.44
CA ILE A 68 -4.28 6.53 0.16
C ILE A 68 -4.07 5.04 0.35
N VAL A 69 -4.84 4.24 -0.37
CA VAL A 69 -4.70 2.78 -0.39
C VAL A 69 -4.35 2.35 -1.80
N LEU A 70 -3.26 1.60 -1.94
CA LEU A 70 -2.79 1.06 -3.22
C LEU A 70 -2.86 -0.46 -3.16
N VAL A 71 -3.49 -1.08 -4.15
CA VAL A 71 -3.63 -2.54 -4.22
C VAL A 71 -2.64 -3.11 -5.22
N PHE A 72 -1.93 -4.16 -4.84
CA PHE A 72 -0.94 -4.83 -5.68
C PHE A 72 -1.34 -6.30 -5.84
N ASP A 73 -1.03 -6.90 -6.99
CA ASP A 73 -1.28 -8.33 -7.20
C ASP A 73 -0.37 -9.20 -6.32
N THR A 74 0.84 -8.70 -6.03
CA THR A 74 1.87 -9.42 -5.27
C THR A 74 2.56 -8.52 -4.24
N PRO A 75 3.06 -9.10 -3.13
CA PRO A 75 3.88 -8.37 -2.16
C PRO A 75 5.18 -7.85 -2.80
N GLU A 76 5.77 -8.57 -3.76
CA GLU A 76 6.98 -8.16 -4.47
C GLU A 76 6.78 -6.84 -5.24
N GLN A 77 5.65 -6.71 -5.95
CA GLN A 77 5.28 -5.45 -6.62
C GLN A 77 5.12 -4.30 -5.63
N ALA A 78 4.45 -4.56 -4.50
CA ALA A 78 4.29 -3.56 -3.45
C ALA A 78 5.66 -3.11 -2.93
N ILE A 79 6.54 -4.04 -2.54
CA ILE A 79 7.88 -3.75 -2.03
C ILE A 79 8.72 -2.98 -3.06
N GLU A 80 8.68 -3.37 -4.33
CA GLU A 80 9.40 -2.66 -5.38
C GLU A 80 8.89 -1.21 -5.53
N PHE A 81 7.57 -1.03 -5.52
CA PHE A 81 6.96 0.30 -5.56
C PHE A 81 7.39 1.15 -4.35
N ILE A 82 7.33 0.60 -3.14
CA ILE A 82 7.78 1.27 -1.89
C ILE A 82 9.21 1.76 -2.03
N ARG A 83 10.12 0.89 -2.49
CA ARG A 83 11.53 1.25 -2.68
C ARG A 83 11.71 2.36 -3.70
N GLN A 84 10.90 2.40 -4.75
CA GLN A 84 10.97 3.47 -5.76
C GLN A 84 10.50 4.81 -5.20
N ILE A 85 9.37 4.86 -4.49
CA ILE A 85 8.84 6.11 -3.94
C ILE A 85 9.67 6.62 -2.75
N GLN A 86 10.28 5.72 -1.97
CA GLN A 86 11.25 6.05 -0.92
C GLN A 86 12.49 6.71 -1.53
N LYS A 87 13.10 6.12 -2.58
CA LYS A 87 14.25 6.72 -3.28
C LYS A 87 13.96 8.11 -3.85
N LYS A 88 12.69 8.41 -4.13
CA LYS A 88 12.22 9.71 -4.61
C LYS A 88 11.89 10.69 -3.47
N GLY A 89 12.01 10.28 -2.21
CA GLY A 89 11.69 11.11 -1.05
C GLY A 89 10.20 11.39 -0.86
N LEU A 90 9.32 10.57 -1.46
CA LEU A 90 7.87 10.71 -1.32
C LEU A 90 7.37 10.17 0.02
N ILE A 91 8.08 9.20 0.59
CA ILE A 91 7.85 8.62 1.92
C ILE A 91 9.17 8.57 2.71
N SER A 92 9.07 8.56 4.03
CA SER A 92 10.23 8.41 4.93
C SER A 92 10.77 6.98 4.90
N ALA A 93 12.04 6.81 5.28
CA ALA A 93 12.65 5.47 5.40
C ALA A 93 11.92 4.61 6.44
N GLU A 94 11.50 5.20 7.57
CA GLU A 94 10.72 4.52 8.60
C GLU A 94 9.37 4.01 8.06
N GLN A 95 8.64 4.84 7.31
CA GLN A 95 7.38 4.44 6.67
C GLN A 95 7.60 3.32 5.63
N ALA A 96 8.67 3.42 4.84
CA ALA A 96 9.01 2.39 3.87
C ALA A 96 9.34 1.05 4.53
N GLU A 97 10.09 1.07 5.64
CA GLU A 97 10.49 -0.11 6.39
C GLU A 97 9.29 -0.77 7.09
N GLU A 98 8.43 0.02 7.76
CA GLU A 98 7.21 -0.48 8.40
C GLU A 98 6.32 -1.21 7.39
N ILE A 99 6.06 -0.59 6.24
CA ILE A 99 5.24 -1.18 5.18
C ILE A 99 5.89 -2.44 4.59
N THR A 100 7.19 -2.38 4.30
CA THR A 100 7.92 -3.53 3.74
C THR A 100 7.91 -4.70 4.72
N THR A 101 8.05 -4.42 6.02
CA THR A 101 8.03 -5.42 7.08
C THR A 101 6.64 -6.05 7.20
N SER A 102 5.57 -5.25 7.24
CA SER A 102 4.19 -5.78 7.23
C SER A 102 3.87 -6.61 5.99
N LEU A 103 4.40 -6.22 4.82
CA LEU A 103 4.23 -7.00 3.59
C LEU A 103 4.97 -8.34 3.62
N GLN A 104 6.12 -8.42 4.31
CA GLN A 104 6.93 -9.63 4.47
C GLN A 104 6.44 -10.54 5.60
N GLU A 105 5.94 -9.98 6.71
CA GLU A 105 5.37 -10.75 7.82
C GLU A 105 4.06 -11.45 7.43
N LEU A 106 3.36 -10.93 6.42
CA LEU A 106 2.18 -11.56 5.82
C LEU A 106 2.53 -12.73 4.85
N GLU A 107 3.81 -12.97 4.55
CA GLU A 107 4.24 -14.27 4.03
C GLU A 107 4.43 -15.21 5.22
N PRO A 108 3.86 -16.43 5.22
CA PRO A 108 4.00 -17.34 6.34
C PRO A 108 5.49 -17.56 6.59
N TYR A 109 5.94 -17.07 7.75
CA TYR A 109 7.23 -17.31 8.40
C TYR A 109 7.90 -18.53 7.78
N ARG A 110 8.79 -18.34 6.81
CA ARG A 110 9.76 -19.39 6.46
C ARG A 110 10.86 -19.24 7.51
N PRO A 111 10.93 -20.11 8.54
CA PRO A 111 12.11 -20.16 9.37
C PRO A 111 13.27 -20.52 8.45
N GLY A 112 14.11 -19.53 8.13
CA GLY A 112 15.37 -19.75 7.46
C GLY A 112 16.33 -20.40 8.45
N MET A 113 16.44 -21.71 8.33
CA MET A 113 17.55 -22.62 8.69
C MET A 113 18.47 -22.26 9.86
#